data_AF-A0A939TUM8-F1
#
_entry.id   AF-A0A939TUM8-F1
#
_cell.length_a   1.000
_cell.length_b   1.000
_cell.length_c   1.000
_cell.angle_alpha   90.00
_cell.angle_beta   90.00
_cell.angle_gamma   90.00
#
_symmetry.space_group_name_H-M   'P 1'
#
loop_
_entity.id
_entity.type
_entity.pdbx_description
1 polymer ?
#
loop_
_entity_poly.entity_id
_entity_poly.type
_entity_poly.pdbx_seq_one_letter_code
_entity_poly.pdbx_strand_id
1 'polypeptide(L)'
;MSLVQPLQHPAPIAGSASAIGRAIRARRRMLGVSQAELGSRIGRSRKWVSELEGGSTSPGIDSVASAAACLGMDLTLEHLGSVRARGASLPGSFERPNEDVWGSEGPLAWVIDGATQPLETVQTLDARTYAHALGRAIGERAADTRASLTEILADAIDRASTWPAAEPGPAATVAMARRSGTGFEWLVLGDAALLMRTDASASDARRVALLTDDRLASIAVPEREARRRARESGASPDELAERSADLYRAELAMRNRPGGYWVASGDPDAARHALHGYTDTLGPVLLASDGMLDVLGTAAPWRTRRTAFASWVEAPPEESVARVRDARSAIPGAKVDDATLVVVR
;
A
#
# COMPACT_ATOMS: atom_id res chain seq x y z
N MET A 1 -32.33 14.31 -4.38
CA MET A 1 -31.75 14.79 -5.65
C MET A 1 -30.78 15.92 -5.34
N SER A 2 -29.49 15.60 -5.18
CA SER A 2 -28.41 16.58 -5.19
C SER A 2 -27.38 16.09 -6.20
N LEU A 3 -27.18 16.89 -7.24
CA LEU A 3 -26.36 16.58 -8.41
C LEU A 3 -24.89 16.51 -8.00
N VAL A 4 -24.30 15.32 -8.09
CA VAL A 4 -22.84 15.13 -8.05
C VAL A 4 -22.31 15.75 -9.35
N GLN A 5 -21.56 16.85 -9.22
CA GLN A 5 -20.83 17.38 -10.37
C GLN A 5 -19.76 16.38 -10.79
N PRO A 6 -19.59 16.11 -12.10
CA PRO A 6 -18.49 15.28 -12.58
C PRO A 6 -17.17 15.94 -12.18
N LEU A 7 -16.28 15.17 -11.56
CA LEU A 7 -14.90 15.56 -11.34
C LEU A 7 -14.28 15.89 -12.70
N GLN A 8 -14.08 17.18 -12.97
CA GLN A 8 -13.24 17.60 -14.08
C GLN A 8 -11.83 17.13 -13.75
N HIS A 9 -11.37 16.08 -14.42
CA HIS A 9 -9.99 15.65 -14.32
C HIS A 9 -9.09 16.83 -14.70
N PRO A 10 -8.23 17.32 -13.79
CA PRO A 10 -7.23 18.31 -14.17
C PRO A 10 -6.38 17.73 -15.30
N ALA A 11 -6.13 18.52 -16.34
CA ALA A 11 -5.17 18.17 -17.38
C ALA A 11 -3.85 17.72 -16.72
N PRO A 12 -3.16 16.70 -17.24
CA PRO A 12 -1.97 16.16 -16.61
C PRO A 12 -0.94 17.28 -16.43
N ILE A 13 -0.69 17.65 -15.18
CA ILE A 13 0.36 18.60 -14.83
C ILE A 13 1.67 17.84 -15.02
N ALA A 14 2.24 17.93 -16.23
CA ALA A 14 3.64 17.61 -16.46
C ALA A 14 4.50 18.34 -15.44
N GLY A 15 5.51 17.68 -14.87
CA GLY A 15 6.39 18.24 -13.85
C GLY A 15 6.86 19.64 -14.22
N SER A 16 6.41 20.67 -13.48
CA SER A 16 6.76 22.06 -13.79
C SER A 16 8.20 22.38 -13.37
N ALA A 17 8.82 23.37 -14.02
CA ALA A 17 10.13 23.89 -13.60
C ALA A 17 10.17 24.27 -12.11
N SER A 18 9.02 24.71 -11.56
CA SER A 18 8.86 24.98 -10.13
C SER A 18 9.00 23.73 -9.25
N ALA A 19 8.53 22.57 -9.70
CA ALA A 19 8.64 21.32 -8.95
C ALA A 19 10.09 20.83 -8.87
N ILE A 20 10.82 20.93 -9.99
CA ILE A 20 12.27 20.64 -10.05
C ILE A 20 13.02 21.58 -9.10
N GLY A 21 12.74 22.89 -9.14
CA GLY A 21 13.34 23.87 -8.24
C GLY A 21 13.11 23.56 -6.75
N ARG A 22 11.88 23.18 -6.38
CA ARG A 22 11.55 22.76 -5.00
C ARG A 22 12.33 21.52 -4.57
N ALA A 23 12.47 20.51 -5.44
CA ALA A 23 13.22 19.29 -5.14
C ALA A 23 14.72 19.59 -4.89
N ILE A 24 15.34 20.39 -5.75
CA ILE A 24 16.74 20.82 -5.60
C ILE A 24 16.93 21.59 -4.29
N ARG A 25 16.03 22.54 -3.98
CA ARG A 25 16.06 23.31 -2.72
C ARG A 25 15.96 22.43 -1.50
N ALA A 26 15.06 21.45 -1.52
CA ALA A 26 14.84 20.52 -0.42
C ALA A 26 16.11 19.70 -0.16
N ARG A 27 16.67 19.07 -1.21
CA ARG A 27 17.89 18.25 -1.07
C ARG A 27 19.09 19.06 -0.63
N ARG A 28 19.31 20.24 -1.21
CA ARG A 28 20.42 21.13 -0.84
C ARG A 28 20.39 21.47 0.66
N ARG A 29 19.21 21.82 1.18
CA ARG A 29 19.02 22.12 2.62
C ARG A 29 19.30 20.92 3.51
N MET A 30 18.90 19.72 3.10
CA MET A 30 19.20 18.50 3.86
C MET A 30 20.70 18.23 3.97
N LEU A 31 21.47 18.55 2.93
CA LEU A 31 22.92 18.37 2.92
C LEU A 31 23.70 19.52 3.57
N GLY A 32 23.02 20.55 4.10
CA GLY A 32 23.67 21.73 4.68
C GLY A 32 24.39 22.63 3.66
N VAL A 33 24.20 22.40 2.36
CA VAL A 33 24.87 23.14 1.29
C VAL A 33 24.20 24.51 1.10
N SER A 34 24.98 25.59 1.00
CA SER A 34 24.41 26.92 0.75
C SER A 34 24.10 27.13 -0.75
N GLN A 35 23.23 28.09 -1.10
CA GLN A 35 22.98 28.42 -2.53
C GLN A 35 24.26 28.92 -3.23
N ALA A 36 25.11 29.64 -2.51
CA ALA A 36 26.37 30.16 -3.05
C ALA A 36 27.37 29.02 -3.30
N GLU A 37 27.41 28.05 -2.39
CA GLU A 37 28.26 26.88 -2.51
C GLU A 37 27.80 25.98 -3.67
N LEU A 38 26.50 25.68 -3.78
CA LEU A 38 25.97 24.94 -4.92
C LEU A 38 26.30 25.66 -6.23
N GLY A 39 26.09 26.98 -6.29
CA GLY A 39 26.43 27.80 -7.45
C GLY A 39 27.90 27.64 -7.83
N SER A 40 28.82 27.79 -6.87
CA SER A 40 30.26 27.61 -7.08
C SER A 40 30.59 26.22 -7.65
N ARG A 41 30.01 25.16 -7.07
CA ARG A 41 30.26 23.76 -7.49
C ARG A 41 29.81 23.46 -8.93
N ILE A 42 28.81 24.18 -9.45
CA ILE A 42 28.28 23.98 -10.81
C ILE A 42 28.65 25.14 -11.76
N GLY A 43 29.54 26.04 -11.38
CA GLY A 43 29.95 27.19 -12.21
C GLY A 43 28.84 28.21 -12.46
N ARG A 44 27.94 28.42 -11.50
CA ARG A 44 26.79 29.36 -11.56
C ARG A 44 26.77 30.34 -10.38
N SER A 45 26.04 31.44 -10.53
CA SER A 45 25.90 32.43 -9.45
C SER A 45 24.89 31.98 -8.38
N ARG A 46 25.05 32.47 -7.14
CA ARG A 46 24.04 32.30 -6.08
C ARG A 46 22.64 32.75 -6.53
N LYS A 47 22.57 33.86 -7.29
CA LYS A 47 21.32 34.41 -7.83
C LYS A 47 20.65 33.40 -8.76
N TRP A 48 21.41 32.80 -9.68
CA TRP A 48 20.91 31.77 -10.59
C TRP A 48 20.34 30.57 -9.84
N VAL A 49 21.03 30.08 -8.80
CA VAL A 49 20.52 28.98 -7.95
C VAL A 49 19.22 29.38 -7.25
N SER A 50 19.11 30.62 -6.78
CA SER A 50 17.87 31.12 -6.17
C SER A 50 16.70 31.17 -7.15
N GLU A 51 16.94 31.56 -8.40
CA GLU A 51 15.91 31.61 -9.45
C GLU A 51 15.50 30.21 -9.91
N LEU A 52 16.46 29.28 -10.00
CA LEU A 52 16.20 27.85 -10.24
C LEU A 52 15.29 27.28 -9.15
N GLU A 53 15.65 27.48 -7.88
CA GLU A 53 14.87 27.00 -6.74
C GLU A 53 13.49 27.66 -6.62
N GLY A 54 13.36 28.88 -7.14
CA GLY A 54 12.10 29.62 -7.20
C GLY A 54 11.23 29.27 -8.41
N GLY A 55 11.75 28.53 -9.38
CA GLY A 55 11.06 28.24 -10.64
C GLY A 55 10.89 29.47 -11.56
N SER A 56 11.62 30.55 -11.30
CA SER A 56 11.52 31.82 -12.03
C SER A 56 12.54 31.96 -13.17
N THR A 57 13.29 30.89 -13.47
CA THR A 57 14.25 30.83 -14.57
C THR A 57 13.91 29.69 -15.52
N SER A 58 14.39 29.76 -16.76
CA SER A 58 14.31 28.69 -17.77
C SER A 58 15.70 28.07 -17.92
N PRO A 59 16.13 27.19 -17.00
CA PRO A 59 17.46 26.62 -17.03
C PRO A 59 17.57 25.60 -18.18
N GLY A 60 18.74 25.50 -18.81
CA GLY A 60 19.04 24.39 -19.71
C GLY A 60 19.09 23.05 -18.95
N ILE A 61 18.71 21.96 -19.60
CA ILE A 61 18.66 20.60 -19.01
C ILE A 61 19.99 20.23 -18.35
N ASP A 62 21.13 20.51 -19.00
CA ASP A 62 22.46 20.22 -18.46
C ASP A 62 22.73 20.93 -17.14
N SER A 63 22.18 22.14 -16.96
CA SER A 63 22.38 22.91 -15.73
C SER A 63 21.54 22.35 -14.58
N VAL A 64 20.33 21.85 -14.88
CA VAL A 64 19.48 21.15 -13.91
C VAL A 64 20.13 19.81 -13.53
N ALA A 65 20.58 19.03 -14.52
CA ALA A 65 21.26 17.76 -14.30
C ALA A 65 22.54 17.94 -13.46
N SER A 66 23.35 18.96 -13.76
CA SER A 66 24.57 19.27 -12.99
C SER A 66 24.25 19.63 -11.53
N ALA A 67 23.20 20.42 -11.30
CA ALA A 67 22.75 20.74 -9.95
C ALA A 67 22.25 19.50 -9.19
N ALA A 68 21.47 18.64 -9.86
CA ALA A 68 20.98 17.39 -9.29
C ALA A 68 22.14 16.44 -8.92
N ALA A 69 23.06 16.20 -9.86
CA ALA A 69 24.23 15.33 -9.66
C ALA A 69 25.11 15.82 -8.49
N CYS A 70 25.34 17.13 -8.38
CA CYS A 70 26.10 17.73 -7.29
C CYS A 70 25.48 17.48 -5.90
N LEU A 71 24.17 17.23 -5.85
CA LEU A 71 23.40 16.94 -4.64
C LEU A 71 23.13 15.43 -4.43
N GLY A 72 23.74 14.58 -5.26
CA GLY A 72 23.52 13.13 -5.26
C GLY A 72 22.08 12.77 -5.61
N MET A 73 21.50 13.47 -6.58
CA MET A 73 20.18 13.20 -7.14
C MET A 73 20.33 12.76 -8.60
N ASP A 74 19.51 11.79 -9.00
CA ASP A 74 19.32 11.44 -10.40
C ASP A 74 18.18 12.26 -11.01
N LEU A 75 18.32 12.59 -12.31
CA LEU A 75 17.25 13.15 -13.13
C LEU A 75 16.75 12.05 -14.07
N THR A 76 15.57 11.51 -13.77
CA THR A 76 14.95 10.45 -14.57
C THR A 76 13.84 11.01 -15.46
N LEU A 77 13.76 10.51 -16.69
CA LEU A 77 12.59 10.66 -17.55
C LEU A 77 11.76 9.39 -17.41
N GLU A 78 10.52 9.55 -16.97
CA GLU A 78 9.60 8.43 -16.81
C GLU A 78 8.44 8.57 -17.78
N HIS A 79 8.06 7.44 -18.39
CA HIS A 79 6.89 7.40 -19.24
C HIS A 79 5.65 7.52 -18.35
N LEU A 80 4.84 8.55 -18.59
CA LEU A 80 3.66 8.92 -17.77
C LEU A 80 2.49 7.90 -17.83
N GLY A 81 2.74 6.68 -18.30
CA GLY A 81 1.78 5.57 -18.34
C GLY A 81 2.22 4.32 -17.58
N SER A 82 3.40 4.32 -16.95
CA SER A 82 3.90 3.17 -16.19
C SER A 82 4.24 3.56 -14.76
N VAL A 83 3.92 2.70 -13.81
CA VAL A 83 4.36 2.80 -12.42
C VAL A 83 5.64 2.00 -12.22
N ARG A 84 6.59 2.53 -11.44
CA ARG A 84 7.77 1.77 -11.04
C ARG A 84 7.49 1.10 -9.70
N ALA A 85 7.08 -0.16 -9.74
CA ALA A 85 6.89 -0.97 -8.55
C ALA A 85 8.08 -1.91 -8.32
N ARG A 86 8.47 -2.08 -7.06
CA ARG A 86 9.31 -3.21 -6.60
C ARG A 86 8.63 -3.79 -5.39
N GLY A 87 8.44 -5.10 -5.36
CA GLY A 87 7.82 -5.76 -4.22
C GLY A 87 8.46 -7.08 -3.89
N ALA A 88 8.17 -7.55 -2.69
CA ALA A 88 8.53 -8.89 -2.23
C ALA A 88 7.39 -9.44 -1.37
N SER A 89 7.30 -10.76 -1.36
CA SER A 89 6.34 -11.49 -0.55
C SER A 89 7.00 -12.75 -0.01
N LEU A 90 6.84 -13.02 1.28
CA LEU A 90 7.36 -14.23 1.92
C LEU A 90 6.26 -14.87 2.77
N PRO A 91 6.15 -16.21 2.76
CA PRO A 91 5.16 -16.87 3.58
C PRO A 91 5.52 -16.76 5.07
N GLY A 92 4.50 -16.82 5.93
CA GLY A 92 4.66 -16.87 7.38
C GLY A 92 5.27 -18.18 7.86
N SER A 93 5.07 -19.27 7.09
CA SER A 93 5.74 -20.56 7.27
C SER A 93 6.08 -21.18 5.92
N PHE A 94 7.26 -21.78 5.79
CA PHE A 94 7.65 -22.53 4.59
C PHE A 94 6.89 -23.86 4.41
N GLU A 95 6.11 -24.28 5.40
CA GLU A 95 5.24 -25.45 5.32
C GLU A 95 3.89 -25.16 4.68
N ARG A 96 3.52 -23.88 4.55
CA ARG A 96 2.26 -23.43 3.95
C ARG A 96 2.54 -22.63 2.68
N PRO A 97 1.66 -22.71 1.67
CA PRO A 97 1.78 -21.87 0.50
C PRO A 97 1.55 -20.41 0.90
N ASN A 98 2.28 -19.49 0.25
CA ASN A 98 2.05 -18.06 0.40
C ASN A 98 0.73 -17.69 -0.29
N GLU A 99 -0.20 -17.11 0.47
CA GLU A 99 -1.53 -16.68 0.00
C GLU A 99 -1.54 -15.20 -0.41
N ASP A 100 -0.47 -14.46 -0.11
CA ASP A 100 -0.26 -13.11 -0.63
C ASP A 100 0.17 -13.11 -2.10
N VAL A 101 -0.33 -12.11 -2.84
CA VAL A 101 0.05 -11.83 -4.21
C VAL A 101 0.27 -10.33 -4.37
N TRP A 102 1.34 -9.95 -5.08
CA TRP A 102 1.53 -8.58 -5.52
C TRP A 102 1.80 -8.52 -7.02
N GLY A 103 1.57 -7.35 -7.61
CA GLY A 103 1.90 -7.12 -9.01
C GLY A 103 1.87 -5.65 -9.39
N SER A 104 2.29 -5.39 -10.63
CA SER A 104 2.18 -4.10 -11.27
C SER A 104 2.07 -4.27 -12.78
N GLU A 105 1.17 -3.52 -13.39
CA GLU A 105 0.97 -3.48 -14.84
C GLU A 105 0.58 -2.06 -15.23
N GLY A 106 1.15 -1.53 -16.33
CA GLY A 106 0.94 -0.14 -16.72
C GLY A 106 1.08 0.84 -15.53
N PRO A 107 0.09 1.71 -15.27
CA PRO A 107 0.14 2.69 -14.18
C PRO A 107 -0.28 2.14 -12.81
N LEU A 108 -0.65 0.87 -12.70
CA LEU A 108 -1.29 0.30 -11.51
C LEU A 108 -0.39 -0.72 -10.82
N ALA A 109 -0.30 -0.64 -9.49
CA ALA A 109 0.31 -1.65 -8.63
C ALA A 109 -0.70 -2.10 -7.56
N TRP A 110 -0.55 -3.34 -7.09
CA TRP A 110 -1.44 -3.93 -6.09
C TRP A 110 -0.73 -4.88 -5.13
N VAL A 111 -1.32 -5.03 -3.94
CA VAL A 111 -1.12 -6.11 -2.98
C VAL A 111 -2.47 -6.75 -2.70
N ILE A 112 -2.49 -8.07 -2.66
CA ILE A 112 -3.63 -8.91 -2.34
C ILE A 112 -3.17 -9.87 -1.25
N ASP A 113 -3.94 -9.95 -0.18
CA ASP A 113 -3.70 -10.85 0.94
C ASP A 113 -4.86 -11.84 1.01
N GLY A 114 -4.56 -13.11 0.74
CA GLY A 114 -5.55 -14.19 0.71
C GLY A 114 -5.88 -14.66 2.12
N ALA A 115 -7.16 -14.61 2.48
CA ALA A 115 -7.62 -15.05 3.79
C ALA A 115 -7.92 -16.56 3.80
N THR A 116 -7.06 -17.33 4.47
CA THR A 116 -7.27 -18.76 4.68
C THR A 116 -8.62 -19.05 5.35
N GLN A 117 -9.36 -20.03 4.84
CA GLN A 117 -10.56 -20.54 5.50
C GLN A 117 -10.26 -21.77 6.37
N PRO A 118 -11.03 -22.02 7.45
CA PRO A 118 -10.94 -23.28 8.17
C PRO A 118 -11.15 -24.49 7.27
N LEU A 119 -10.38 -25.55 7.50
CA LEU A 119 -10.27 -26.77 6.68
C LEU A 119 -11.59 -27.52 6.46
N GLU A 120 -12.63 -27.27 7.25
CA GLU A 120 -13.95 -27.90 7.13
C GLU A 120 -14.83 -27.27 6.02
N THR A 121 -14.35 -26.22 5.35
CA THR A 121 -15.02 -25.65 4.19
C THR A 121 -14.76 -26.52 2.97
N VAL A 122 -15.79 -27.28 2.56
CA VAL A 122 -15.76 -28.12 1.36
C VAL A 122 -15.76 -27.20 0.13
N GLN A 123 -14.59 -26.72 -0.29
CA GLN A 123 -14.48 -25.91 -1.50
C GLN A 123 -13.28 -26.30 -2.35
N THR A 124 -13.48 -26.14 -3.66
CA THR A 124 -12.55 -26.53 -4.72
C THR A 124 -11.44 -25.49 -4.97
N LEU A 125 -11.50 -24.30 -4.36
CA LEU A 125 -10.56 -23.21 -4.58
C LEU A 125 -9.98 -22.71 -3.24
N ASP A 126 -8.66 -22.73 -3.13
CA ASP A 126 -7.95 -22.16 -1.97
C ASP A 126 -7.74 -20.64 -2.10
N ALA A 127 -7.42 -19.98 -0.98
CA ALA A 127 -7.26 -18.52 -0.92
C ALA A 127 -6.14 -18.02 -1.84
N ARG A 128 -5.04 -18.77 -1.94
CA ARG A 128 -3.93 -18.49 -2.87
C ARG A 128 -4.39 -18.46 -4.33
N THR A 129 -5.13 -19.47 -4.77
CA THR A 129 -5.59 -19.58 -6.16
C THR A 129 -6.55 -18.45 -6.49
N TYR A 130 -7.43 -18.09 -5.54
CA TYR A 130 -8.28 -16.91 -5.68
C TYR A 130 -7.47 -15.61 -5.78
N ALA A 131 -6.50 -15.38 -4.88
CA ALA A 131 -5.66 -14.19 -4.88
C ALA A 131 -4.88 -14.02 -6.19
N HIS A 132 -4.35 -15.11 -6.76
CA HIS A 132 -3.71 -15.10 -8.07
C HIS A 132 -4.70 -14.82 -9.21
N ALA A 133 -5.91 -15.38 -9.18
CA ALA A 133 -6.93 -15.09 -10.17
C ALA A 133 -7.36 -13.61 -10.14
N LEU A 134 -7.57 -13.07 -8.94
CA LEU A 134 -7.89 -11.68 -8.70
C LEU A 134 -6.79 -10.75 -9.23
N GLY A 135 -5.52 -11.05 -8.91
CA GLY A 135 -4.37 -10.28 -9.38
C GLY A 135 -4.22 -10.27 -10.90
N ARG A 136 -4.47 -11.40 -11.58
CA ARG A 136 -4.48 -11.45 -13.06
C ARG A 136 -5.59 -10.57 -13.64
N ALA A 137 -6.80 -10.67 -13.10
CA ALA A 137 -7.94 -9.89 -13.59
C ALA A 137 -7.74 -8.37 -13.38
N ILE A 138 -7.13 -7.96 -12.27
CA ILE A 138 -6.70 -6.57 -12.05
C ILE A 138 -5.68 -6.14 -13.11
N GLY A 139 -4.64 -6.95 -13.35
CA GLY A 139 -3.58 -6.65 -14.32
C GLY A 139 -4.11 -6.44 -15.74
N GLU A 140 -5.07 -7.25 -16.18
CA GLU A 140 -5.68 -7.13 -17.51
C GLU A 140 -6.45 -5.82 -17.74
N ARG A 141 -6.91 -5.17 -16.68
CA ARG A 141 -7.58 -3.86 -16.74
C ARG A 141 -6.71 -2.69 -16.30
N ALA A 142 -5.46 -2.94 -15.92
CA ALA A 142 -4.56 -1.94 -15.34
C ALA A 142 -4.34 -0.71 -16.25
N ALA A 143 -4.37 -0.90 -17.57
CA ALA A 143 -4.22 0.16 -18.56
C ALA A 143 -5.49 0.99 -18.80
N ASP A 144 -6.67 0.57 -18.31
CA ASP A 144 -7.94 1.28 -18.50
C ASP A 144 -8.06 2.46 -17.53
N THR A 145 -7.43 3.59 -17.88
CA THR A 145 -7.41 4.80 -17.06
C THR A 145 -8.76 5.54 -16.98
N ARG A 146 -9.76 5.12 -17.78
CA ARG A 146 -11.13 5.68 -17.71
C ARG A 146 -11.97 5.02 -16.63
N ALA A 147 -11.65 3.78 -16.27
CA ALA A 147 -12.33 3.08 -15.18
C ALA A 147 -11.72 3.50 -13.84
N SER A 148 -12.57 3.72 -12.84
CA SER A 148 -12.14 3.90 -11.45
C SER A 148 -11.51 2.62 -10.88
N LEU A 149 -10.68 2.74 -9.83
CA LEU A 149 -10.12 1.57 -9.15
C LEU A 149 -11.21 0.64 -8.60
N THR A 150 -12.31 1.21 -8.14
CA THR A 150 -13.51 0.46 -7.70
C THR A 150 -14.11 -0.38 -8.83
N GLU A 151 -14.25 0.17 -10.04
CA GLU A 151 -14.77 -0.58 -11.19
C GLU A 151 -13.80 -1.66 -11.67
N ILE A 152 -12.50 -1.42 -11.59
CA ILE A 152 -11.47 -2.42 -11.90
C ILE A 152 -11.54 -3.57 -10.88
N LEU A 153 -11.63 -3.27 -9.59
CA LEU A 153 -11.72 -4.29 -8.55
C LEU A 153 -13.03 -5.07 -8.61
N ALA A 154 -14.17 -4.41 -8.86
CA ALA A 154 -15.46 -5.08 -9.01
C ALA A 154 -15.43 -6.11 -10.17
N ASP A 155 -14.92 -5.70 -11.34
CA ASP A 155 -14.73 -6.62 -12.48
C ASP A 155 -13.77 -7.76 -12.14
N ALA A 156 -12.67 -7.46 -11.44
CA ALA A 156 -11.71 -8.49 -11.05
C ALA A 156 -12.33 -9.51 -10.08
N ILE A 157 -13.16 -9.06 -9.13
CA ILE A 157 -13.90 -9.92 -8.22
C ILE A 157 -14.86 -10.83 -9.00
N ASP A 158 -15.68 -10.26 -9.90
CA ASP A 158 -16.64 -11.00 -10.71
C ASP A 158 -15.97 -12.11 -11.53
N ARG A 159 -14.80 -11.81 -12.10
CA ARG A 159 -14.06 -12.74 -12.95
C ARG A 159 -13.25 -13.79 -12.19
N ALA A 160 -12.79 -13.47 -10.98
CA ALA A 160 -12.03 -14.41 -10.14
C ALA A 160 -12.95 -15.37 -9.39
N SER A 161 -14.18 -14.96 -9.10
CA SER A 161 -15.16 -15.73 -8.35
C SER A 161 -15.87 -16.74 -9.24
N THR A 162 -15.62 -18.03 -8.99
CA THR A 162 -16.26 -19.15 -9.70
C THR A 162 -17.44 -19.76 -8.93
N TRP A 163 -17.82 -19.16 -7.81
CA TRP A 163 -18.88 -19.60 -6.90
C TRP A 163 -19.92 -18.48 -6.67
N PRO A 164 -21.15 -18.79 -6.22
CA PRO A 164 -22.18 -17.77 -5.95
C PRO A 164 -21.82 -16.86 -4.76
N ALA A 165 -22.11 -15.56 -4.87
CA ALA A 165 -21.89 -14.57 -3.80
C ALA A 165 -22.52 -14.92 -2.43
N ALA A 166 -23.62 -15.70 -2.43
CA ALA A 166 -24.33 -16.10 -1.23
C ALA A 166 -23.62 -17.21 -0.44
N GLU A 167 -22.66 -17.92 -1.05
CA GLU A 167 -21.91 -19.00 -0.41
C GLU A 167 -20.59 -18.50 0.17
N PRO A 168 -20.16 -19.00 1.34
CA PRO A 168 -18.90 -18.60 1.94
C PRO A 168 -17.74 -19.11 1.08
N GLY A 169 -17.13 -18.25 0.26
CA GLY A 169 -15.97 -18.59 -0.58
C GLY A 169 -14.68 -17.91 -0.16
N PRO A 170 -13.52 -18.28 -0.72
CA PRO A 170 -12.24 -17.67 -0.36
C PRO A 170 -12.34 -16.15 -0.46
N ALA A 171 -11.56 -15.48 0.39
CA ALA A 171 -11.60 -14.04 0.51
C ALA A 171 -10.19 -13.48 0.40
N ALA A 172 -10.09 -12.21 0.04
CA ALA A 172 -8.83 -11.49 0.06
C ALA A 172 -9.03 -10.02 0.43
N THR A 173 -8.02 -9.42 1.03
CA THR A 173 -7.91 -7.96 1.18
C THR A 173 -7.02 -7.40 0.08
N VAL A 174 -7.25 -6.15 -0.31
CA VAL A 174 -6.66 -5.56 -1.51
C VAL A 174 -6.24 -4.13 -1.26
N ALA A 175 -4.99 -3.80 -1.58
CA ALA A 175 -4.52 -2.42 -1.66
C ALA A 175 -4.01 -2.15 -3.09
N MET A 176 -4.45 -1.04 -3.69
CA MET A 176 -4.12 -0.64 -5.06
C MET A 176 -3.62 0.80 -5.08
N ALA A 177 -2.63 1.08 -5.93
CA ALA A 177 -2.18 2.43 -6.23
C ALA A 177 -1.96 2.60 -7.73
N ARG A 178 -2.65 3.58 -8.32
CA ARG A 178 -2.52 3.96 -9.73
C ARG A 178 -1.87 5.33 -9.85
N ARG A 179 -0.79 5.38 -10.62
CA ARG A 179 -0.13 6.64 -10.98
C ARG A 179 -1.11 7.51 -11.78
N SER A 180 -1.34 8.72 -11.31
CA SER A 180 -2.19 9.70 -11.99
C SER A 180 -1.57 11.09 -11.88
N GLY A 181 -1.06 11.59 -13.00
CA GLY A 181 -0.33 12.85 -13.05
C GLY A 181 0.87 12.88 -12.09
N THR A 182 0.88 13.85 -11.17
CA THR A 182 1.92 13.97 -10.15
C THR A 182 1.64 13.18 -8.88
N GLY A 183 0.48 12.54 -8.74
CA GLY A 183 0.05 11.83 -7.54
C GLY A 183 -0.32 10.36 -7.75
N PHE A 184 -1.10 9.83 -6.82
CA PHE A 184 -1.65 8.48 -6.85
C PHE A 184 -3.15 8.50 -6.55
N GLU A 185 -3.93 7.86 -7.40
CA GLU A 185 -5.23 7.33 -7.01
C GLU A 185 -4.99 6.02 -6.25
N TRP A 186 -5.74 5.78 -5.19
CA TRP A 186 -5.55 4.61 -4.34
C TRP A 186 -6.88 4.03 -3.90
N LEU A 187 -6.86 2.72 -3.60
CA LEU A 187 -7.98 1.96 -3.06
C LEU A 187 -7.46 0.96 -2.05
N VAL A 188 -8.19 0.78 -0.95
CA VAL A 188 -7.95 -0.21 0.11
C VAL A 188 -9.27 -0.89 0.49
N LEU A 189 -9.33 -2.21 0.37
CA LEU A 189 -10.45 -3.07 0.76
C LEU A 189 -9.95 -4.10 1.78
N GLY A 190 -10.53 -4.11 2.98
CA GLY A 190 -10.00 -4.91 4.08
C GLY A 190 -8.72 -4.33 4.68
N ASP A 191 -8.04 -5.13 5.50
CA ASP A 191 -6.94 -4.69 6.36
C ASP A 191 -5.56 -4.57 5.66
N ALA A 192 -5.46 -4.88 4.36
CA ALA A 192 -4.37 -4.40 3.53
C ALA A 192 -4.19 -2.88 3.65
N ALA A 193 -3.00 -2.37 3.33
CA ALA A 193 -2.65 -0.99 3.65
C ALA A 193 -1.95 -0.21 2.54
N LEU A 194 -2.21 1.09 2.55
CA LEU A 194 -1.42 2.12 1.88
C LEU A 194 -0.67 2.96 2.94
N LEU A 195 0.65 3.10 2.78
CA LEU A 195 1.43 4.09 3.51
C LEU A 195 1.92 5.18 2.58
N MET A 196 1.79 6.44 3.01
CA MET A 196 2.22 7.60 2.23
C MET A 196 2.65 8.75 3.12
N ARG A 197 3.54 9.60 2.62
CA ARG A 197 3.85 10.87 3.28
C ARG A 197 2.70 11.84 3.07
N THR A 198 2.38 12.62 4.10
CA THR A 198 1.40 13.69 4.02
C THR A 198 2.08 15.05 4.12
N ASP A 199 1.71 15.98 3.24
CA ASP A 199 2.15 17.38 3.31
C ASP A 199 1.36 18.12 4.40
N ALA A 200 1.86 18.10 5.64
CA ALA A 200 1.32 18.95 6.70
C ALA A 200 1.97 20.34 6.66
N SER A 201 1.16 21.39 6.68
CA SER A 201 1.58 22.80 6.77
C SER A 201 2.59 23.02 7.91
N ALA A 202 3.79 23.47 7.53
CA ALA A 202 4.84 24.19 8.26
C ALA A 202 5.31 23.74 9.67
N SER A 203 4.77 22.69 10.29
CA SER A 203 5.30 22.17 11.59
C SER A 203 5.71 20.70 11.57
N ASP A 204 5.25 19.90 10.58
CA ASP A 204 5.57 18.46 10.56
C ASP A 204 5.51 17.84 9.15
N ALA A 205 6.33 18.34 8.22
CA ALA A 205 6.50 17.85 6.84
C ALA A 205 7.03 16.38 6.71
N ARG A 206 6.87 15.58 7.77
CA ARG A 206 7.43 14.23 7.98
C ARG A 206 6.39 13.21 8.48
N ARG A 207 5.11 13.54 8.52
CA ARG A 207 4.06 12.58 8.90
C ARG A 207 3.83 11.55 7.82
N VAL A 208 3.63 10.31 8.25
CA VAL A 208 3.28 9.16 7.40
C VAL A 208 1.88 8.73 7.79
N ALA A 209 0.96 8.80 6.83
CA ALA A 209 -0.36 8.21 6.96
C ALA A 209 -0.28 6.70 6.72
N LEU A 210 -1.11 5.96 7.46
CA LEU A 210 -1.42 4.55 7.24
C LEU A 210 -2.91 4.51 6.99
N LEU A 211 -3.31 4.11 5.78
CA LEU A 211 -4.68 3.89 5.40
C LEU A 211 -4.91 2.39 5.32
N THR A 212 -5.84 1.90 6.13
CA THR A 212 -6.28 0.50 6.23
C THR A 212 -7.77 0.54 6.61
N ASP A 213 -8.53 -0.48 6.22
CA ASP A 213 -9.93 -0.59 6.60
C ASP A 213 -10.08 -1.37 7.92
N ASP A 214 -10.38 -0.65 9.00
CA ASP A 214 -10.45 -1.20 10.36
C ASP A 214 -11.83 -1.75 10.73
N ARG A 215 -12.78 -1.84 9.78
CA ARG A 215 -14.14 -2.35 10.06
C ARG A 215 -14.13 -3.74 10.68
N LEU A 216 -13.26 -4.66 10.21
CA LEU A 216 -13.14 -6.02 10.77
C LEU A 216 -12.75 -6.01 12.26
N ALA A 217 -11.95 -5.05 12.70
CA ALA A 217 -11.52 -4.95 14.10
C ALA A 217 -12.70 -4.70 15.05
N SER A 218 -13.80 -4.13 14.55
CA SER A 218 -15.04 -3.88 15.31
C SER A 218 -16.03 -5.05 15.27
N ILE A 219 -15.75 -6.10 14.49
CA ILE A 219 -16.60 -7.28 14.35
C ILE A 219 -16.10 -8.40 15.27
N ALA A 220 -17.04 -9.19 15.80
CA ALA A 220 -16.79 -10.38 16.63
C ALA A 220 -15.84 -10.11 17.82
N VAL A 221 -15.93 -8.91 18.41
CA VAL A 221 -15.08 -8.49 19.53
C VAL A 221 -15.19 -9.46 20.71
N PRO A 222 -16.40 -9.86 21.17
CA PRO A 222 -16.52 -10.83 22.27
C PRO A 222 -15.81 -12.17 21.99
N GLU A 223 -15.94 -12.70 20.78
CA GLU A 223 -15.34 -13.96 20.34
C GLU A 223 -13.81 -13.82 20.25
N ARG A 224 -13.32 -12.71 19.72
CA ARG A 224 -11.88 -12.41 19.64
C ARG A 224 -11.26 -12.31 21.03
N GLU A 225 -11.95 -11.67 21.97
CA GLU A 225 -11.52 -11.63 23.37
C GLU A 225 -11.56 -13.00 24.04
N ALA A 226 -12.60 -13.81 23.79
CA ALA A 226 -12.71 -15.16 24.33
C ALA A 226 -11.55 -16.05 23.86
N ARG A 227 -11.26 -16.02 22.55
CA ARG A 227 -10.10 -16.72 21.96
C ARG A 227 -8.78 -16.23 22.55
N ARG A 228 -8.61 -14.90 22.74
CA ARG A 228 -7.41 -14.33 23.36
C ARG A 228 -7.23 -14.83 24.79
N ARG A 229 -8.29 -14.78 25.62
CA ARG A 229 -8.27 -15.26 27.00
C ARG A 229 -7.91 -16.74 27.09
N ALA A 230 -8.52 -17.57 26.25
CA ALA A 230 -8.21 -19.01 26.19
C ALA A 230 -6.72 -19.26 25.88
N ARG A 231 -6.15 -18.52 24.94
CA ARG A 231 -4.71 -18.60 24.62
C ARG A 231 -3.84 -18.17 25.80
N GLU A 232 -4.19 -17.07 26.46
CA GLU A 232 -3.45 -16.53 27.61
C GLU A 232 -3.53 -17.45 28.85
N SER A 233 -4.63 -18.19 29.00
CA SER A 233 -4.79 -19.20 30.06
C SER A 233 -4.17 -20.55 29.73
N GLY A 234 -3.54 -20.72 28.56
CA GLY A 234 -2.95 -21.99 28.14
C GLY A 234 -3.98 -23.09 27.85
N ALA A 235 -5.14 -22.72 27.28
CA ALA A 235 -6.19 -23.64 26.86
C ALA A 235 -5.66 -24.75 25.93
N SER A 236 -6.37 -25.89 25.91
CA SER A 236 -6.01 -27.01 25.04
C SER A 236 -6.13 -26.65 23.55
N PRO A 237 -5.43 -27.37 22.66
CA PRO A 237 -5.58 -27.18 21.21
C PRO A 237 -7.03 -27.29 20.73
N ASP A 238 -7.82 -28.21 21.30
CA ASP A 238 -9.23 -28.42 20.94
C ASP A 238 -10.10 -27.23 21.36
N GLU A 239 -9.89 -26.69 22.57
CA GLU A 239 -10.60 -25.49 23.01
C GLU A 239 -10.23 -24.28 22.14
N LEU A 240 -8.94 -24.11 21.79
CA LEU A 240 -8.51 -23.05 20.88
C LEU A 240 -9.10 -23.19 19.47
N ALA A 241 -9.26 -24.42 18.99
CA ALA A 241 -9.91 -24.71 17.71
C ALA A 241 -11.39 -24.33 17.76
N GLU A 242 -12.10 -24.71 18.82
CA GLU A 242 -13.51 -24.34 19.03
C GLU A 242 -13.70 -22.82 19.10
N ARG A 243 -12.87 -22.10 19.87
CA ARG A 243 -12.91 -20.63 19.93
C ARG A 243 -12.56 -19.96 18.61
N SER A 244 -11.68 -20.58 17.81
CA SER A 244 -11.37 -20.08 16.47
C SER A 244 -12.53 -20.30 15.51
N ALA A 245 -13.27 -21.41 15.64
CA ALA A 245 -14.48 -21.68 14.87
C ALA A 245 -15.65 -20.75 15.26
N ASP A 246 -15.83 -20.43 16.55
CA ASP A 246 -16.78 -19.42 17.03
C ASP A 246 -16.49 -18.05 16.39
N LEU A 247 -15.23 -17.59 16.49
CA LEU A 247 -14.79 -16.32 15.91
C LEU A 247 -15.02 -16.29 14.40
N TYR A 248 -14.62 -17.34 13.69
CA TYR A 248 -14.80 -17.43 12.25
C TYR A 248 -16.28 -17.37 11.84
N ARG A 249 -17.18 -18.08 12.56
CA ARG A 249 -18.62 -18.03 12.29
C ARG A 249 -19.20 -16.63 12.50
N ALA A 250 -18.79 -15.94 13.57
CA ALA A 250 -19.24 -14.58 13.86
C ALA A 250 -18.74 -13.56 12.81
N GLU A 251 -17.48 -13.67 12.39
CA GLU A 251 -16.93 -12.84 11.31
C GLU A 251 -17.63 -13.16 9.98
N LEU A 252 -17.75 -14.42 9.60
CA LEU A 252 -18.43 -14.82 8.37
C LEU A 252 -19.88 -14.30 8.30
N ALA A 253 -20.59 -14.24 9.43
CA ALA A 253 -21.94 -13.68 9.51
C ALA A 253 -22.01 -12.17 9.24
N MET A 254 -20.88 -11.45 9.23
CA MET A 254 -20.80 -10.01 8.95
C MET A 254 -19.99 -9.68 7.68
N ARG A 255 -19.45 -10.70 7.00
CA ARG A 255 -18.69 -10.54 5.75
C ARG A 255 -19.58 -10.00 4.63
N ASN A 256 -19.11 -8.95 3.95
CA ASN A 256 -19.78 -8.28 2.82
C ASN A 256 -21.24 -7.90 3.13
N ARG A 257 -21.48 -7.39 4.33
CA ARG A 257 -22.81 -6.95 4.78
C ARG A 257 -22.77 -5.51 5.29
N PRO A 258 -23.84 -4.73 5.11
CA PRO A 258 -23.99 -3.44 5.77
C PRO A 258 -23.82 -3.56 7.29
N GLY A 259 -23.02 -2.67 7.89
CA GLY A 259 -22.67 -2.73 9.31
C GLY A 259 -21.63 -3.80 9.68
N GLY A 260 -21.16 -4.56 8.69
CA GLY A 260 -20.07 -5.52 8.82
C GLY A 260 -18.75 -5.01 8.26
N TYR A 261 -18.00 -5.91 7.63
CA TYR A 261 -16.73 -5.61 6.96
C TYR A 261 -16.75 -6.12 5.52
N TRP A 262 -15.81 -5.62 4.71
CA TRP A 262 -15.80 -5.88 3.27
C TRP A 262 -14.46 -6.44 2.82
N VAL A 263 -14.52 -7.49 2.00
CA VAL A 263 -13.39 -8.20 1.42
C VAL A 263 -13.72 -8.61 -0.02
N ALA A 264 -12.69 -8.78 -0.84
CA ALA A 264 -12.85 -9.39 -2.15
C ALA A 264 -13.23 -10.86 -1.93
N SER A 265 -14.42 -11.27 -2.39
CA SER A 265 -14.89 -12.66 -2.32
C SER A 265 -15.91 -12.88 -3.44
N GLY A 266 -17.05 -13.54 -3.20
CA GLY A 266 -18.03 -13.81 -4.26
C GLY A 266 -18.87 -12.61 -4.74
N ASP A 267 -18.86 -11.47 -4.03
CA ASP A 267 -19.70 -10.30 -4.31
C ASP A 267 -18.90 -9.12 -4.92
N PRO A 268 -19.06 -8.80 -6.21
CA PRO A 268 -18.39 -7.67 -6.86
C PRO A 268 -18.71 -6.31 -6.24
N ASP A 269 -19.90 -6.13 -5.65
CA ASP A 269 -20.27 -4.85 -5.05
C ASP A 269 -19.43 -4.51 -3.81
N ALA A 270 -18.72 -5.49 -3.23
CA ALA A 270 -17.76 -5.26 -2.15
C ALA A 270 -16.71 -4.20 -2.50
N ALA A 271 -16.31 -4.11 -3.77
CA ALA A 271 -15.37 -3.09 -4.25
C ALA A 271 -15.87 -1.66 -3.99
N ARG A 272 -17.19 -1.42 -4.05
CA ARG A 272 -17.80 -0.08 -3.82
C ARG A 272 -17.70 0.37 -2.38
N HIS A 273 -17.43 -0.55 -1.47
CA HIS A 273 -17.27 -0.28 -0.05
C HIS A 273 -15.81 -0.06 0.34
N ALA A 274 -14.85 -0.19 -0.59
CA ALA A 274 -13.45 0.08 -0.34
C ALA A 274 -13.22 1.55 0.04
N LEU A 275 -12.21 1.80 0.89
CA LEU A 275 -11.69 3.13 1.08
C LEU A 275 -10.92 3.53 -0.17
N HIS A 276 -11.16 4.70 -0.74
CA HIS A 276 -10.43 5.14 -1.93
C HIS A 276 -10.25 6.66 -1.92
N GLY A 277 -9.28 7.14 -2.70
CA GLY A 277 -9.01 8.56 -2.80
C GLY A 277 -7.86 8.87 -3.72
N TYR A 278 -7.40 10.11 -3.64
CA TYR A 278 -6.27 10.60 -4.41
C TYR A 278 -5.31 11.35 -3.50
N THR A 279 -4.01 11.24 -3.76
CA THR A 279 -2.97 11.99 -3.07
C THR A 279 -2.00 12.66 -4.04
N ASP A 280 -1.79 13.96 -3.84
CA ASP A 280 -0.71 14.70 -4.50
C ASP A 280 0.61 14.46 -3.75
N THR A 281 1.36 13.44 -4.15
CA THR A 281 2.70 13.17 -3.63
C THR A 281 3.68 12.89 -4.76
N LEU A 282 4.82 13.59 -4.74
CA LEU A 282 5.97 13.30 -5.60
C LEU A 282 6.83 12.14 -5.07
N GLY A 283 6.56 11.68 -3.85
CA GLY A 283 7.30 10.60 -3.20
C GLY A 283 6.62 9.24 -3.40
N PRO A 284 7.34 8.15 -3.07
CA PRO A 284 6.77 6.81 -3.16
C PRO A 284 5.56 6.64 -2.25
N VAL A 285 4.71 5.69 -2.61
CA VAL A 285 3.72 5.10 -1.70
C VAL A 285 4.09 3.63 -1.46
N LEU A 286 3.67 3.08 -0.33
CA LEU A 286 3.86 1.67 -0.01
C LEU A 286 2.50 0.98 0.01
N LEU A 287 2.40 -0.18 -0.62
CA LEU A 287 1.30 -1.12 -0.45
C LEU A 287 1.80 -2.28 0.41
N ALA A 288 0.98 -2.76 1.34
CA ALA A 288 1.39 -3.82 2.24
C ALA A 288 0.22 -4.71 2.68
N SER A 289 0.47 -6.00 2.91
CA SER A 289 -0.44 -6.89 3.66
C SER A 289 -0.30 -6.66 5.17
N ASP A 290 -1.20 -7.23 5.96
CA ASP A 290 -1.25 -7.02 7.41
C ASP A 290 0.01 -7.58 8.13
N GLY A 291 0.63 -8.63 7.60
CA GLY A 291 1.87 -9.22 8.11
C GLY A 291 3.07 -8.26 8.12
N MET A 292 3.04 -7.23 7.27
CA MET A 292 4.02 -6.13 7.35
C MET A 292 3.71 -5.13 8.47
N LEU A 293 2.43 -4.98 8.83
CA LEU A 293 1.95 -3.98 9.78
C LEU A 293 2.09 -4.44 11.24
N ASP A 294 2.11 -5.75 11.47
CA ASP A 294 2.17 -6.40 12.79
C ASP A 294 3.36 -5.98 13.67
N VAL A 295 4.45 -5.51 13.04
CA VAL A 295 5.66 -5.04 13.72
C VAL A 295 5.66 -3.53 14.03
N LEU A 296 4.67 -2.79 13.52
CA LEU A 296 4.58 -1.35 13.72
C LEU A 296 4.32 -1.04 15.21
N GLY A 297 5.18 -0.21 15.79
CA GLY A 297 5.09 0.18 17.20
C GLY A 297 5.65 -0.86 18.19
N THR A 298 5.93 -2.09 17.74
CA THR A 298 6.33 -3.20 18.62
C THR A 298 7.82 -3.54 18.49
N ALA A 299 8.39 -3.52 17.28
CA ALA A 299 9.78 -3.86 17.03
C ALA A 299 10.64 -2.65 16.61
N ALA A 300 11.94 -2.68 16.94
CA ALA A 300 12.90 -1.72 16.39
C ALA A 300 13.38 -2.17 14.99
N PRO A 301 13.57 -1.26 14.01
CA PRO A 301 13.49 0.20 14.12
C PRO A 301 12.07 0.78 13.92
N TRP A 302 11.05 -0.06 13.72
CA TRP A 302 9.69 0.31 13.33
C TRP A 302 8.78 0.76 14.48
N ARG A 303 9.35 1.40 15.51
CA ARG A 303 8.61 1.99 16.63
C ARG A 303 7.62 3.07 16.20
N THR A 304 7.78 3.64 15.01
CA THR A 304 6.88 4.64 14.45
C THR A 304 6.63 4.36 12.97
N ARG A 305 5.46 4.78 12.46
CA ARG A 305 5.15 4.73 11.02
C ARG A 305 6.20 5.46 10.17
N ARG A 306 6.78 6.55 10.71
CA ARG A 306 7.82 7.32 10.04
C ARG A 306 9.10 6.50 9.84
N THR A 307 9.56 5.80 10.87
CA THR A 307 10.77 4.98 10.79
C THR A 307 10.55 3.71 9.97
N ALA A 308 9.34 3.12 10.02
CA ALA A 308 8.93 2.04 9.12
C ALA A 308 8.95 2.46 7.66
N PHE A 309 8.24 3.53 7.32
CA PHE A 309 8.19 4.04 5.95
C PHE A 309 9.57 4.37 5.40
N ALA A 310 10.40 5.09 6.16
CA ALA A 310 11.76 5.41 5.73
C ALA A 310 12.59 4.15 5.48
N SER A 311 12.57 3.20 6.42
CA SER A 311 13.28 1.93 6.31
C SER A 311 12.85 1.12 5.09
N TRP A 312 11.55 0.99 4.85
CA TRP A 312 10.97 0.17 3.78
C TRP A 312 11.10 0.81 2.39
N VAL A 313 11.16 2.14 2.30
CA VAL A 313 11.42 2.85 1.04
C VAL A 313 12.87 2.73 0.59
N GLU A 314 13.80 2.74 1.54
CA GLU A 314 15.25 2.74 1.30
C GLU A 314 15.80 1.33 1.04
N ALA A 315 15.38 0.33 1.82
CA ALA A 315 15.84 -1.04 1.68
C ALA A 315 15.20 -1.77 0.48
N PRO A 316 15.83 -2.82 -0.05
CA PRO A 316 15.16 -3.77 -0.92
C PRO A 316 13.90 -4.35 -0.25
N PRO A 317 12.78 -4.53 -0.98
CA PRO A 317 11.56 -5.12 -0.41
C PRO A 317 11.81 -6.50 0.23
N GLU A 318 12.66 -7.33 -0.38
CA GLU A 318 13.00 -8.68 0.10
C GLU A 318 13.66 -8.65 1.48
N GLU A 319 14.59 -7.70 1.69
CA GLU A 319 15.24 -7.49 2.98
C GLU A 319 14.24 -6.98 4.01
N SER A 320 13.36 -6.05 3.60
CA SER A 320 12.33 -5.48 4.47
C SER A 320 11.38 -6.57 4.98
N VAL A 321 10.82 -7.38 4.09
CA VAL A 321 9.91 -8.47 4.42
C VAL A 321 10.61 -9.51 5.31
N ALA A 322 11.83 -9.92 4.96
CA ALA A 322 12.60 -10.88 5.77
C ALA A 322 12.83 -10.37 7.19
N ARG A 323 13.25 -9.11 7.35
CA ARG A 323 13.48 -8.51 8.67
C ARG A 323 12.20 -8.38 9.48
N VAL A 324 11.07 -8.07 8.84
CA VAL A 324 9.77 -8.02 9.53
C VAL A 324 9.40 -9.39 10.07
N ARG A 325 9.56 -10.43 9.24
CA ARG A 325 9.33 -11.82 9.63
C ARG A 325 10.24 -12.25 10.79
N ASP A 326 11.53 -11.93 10.73
CA ASP A 326 12.49 -12.24 11.79
C ASP A 326 12.13 -11.52 13.10
N ALA A 327 11.75 -10.24 13.03
CA ALA A 327 11.32 -9.48 14.19
C ALA A 327 10.04 -10.04 14.81
N ARG A 328 9.09 -10.50 13.98
CA ARG A 328 7.86 -11.16 14.45
C ARG A 328 8.17 -12.51 15.09
N SER A 329 9.05 -13.30 14.49
CA SER A 329 9.45 -14.62 14.97
C SER A 329 10.21 -14.56 16.31
N ALA A 330 10.88 -13.44 16.58
CA ALA A 330 11.55 -13.19 17.85
C ALA A 330 10.58 -12.90 19.02
N ILE A 331 9.29 -12.70 18.76
CA ILE A 331 8.28 -12.48 19.80
C ILE A 331 7.73 -13.84 20.26
N PRO A 332 7.92 -14.24 21.53
CA PRO A 332 7.46 -15.54 22.03
C PRO A 332 5.95 -15.75 21.83
N GLY A 333 5.58 -16.85 21.18
CA GLY A 333 4.17 -17.21 20.94
C GLY A 333 3.45 -16.35 19.90
N ALA A 334 4.18 -15.50 19.16
CA ALA A 334 3.62 -14.77 18.03
C ALA A 334 3.44 -15.69 16.82
N LYS A 335 2.25 -15.64 16.20
CA LYS A 335 2.06 -16.20 14.85
C LYS A 335 2.78 -15.28 13.86
N VAL A 336 3.53 -15.89 12.96
CA VAL A 336 4.12 -15.22 11.80
C VAL A 336 3.15 -15.43 10.64
N ASP A 337 2.66 -14.34 10.05
CA ASP A 337 1.84 -14.39 8.84
C ASP A 337 2.66 -14.18 7.58
N ASP A 338 2.01 -14.45 6.44
CA ASP A 338 2.50 -14.01 5.14
C ASP A 338 2.71 -12.50 5.16
N ALA A 339 3.77 -12.04 4.51
CA ALA A 339 4.13 -10.63 4.55
C ALA A 339 4.55 -10.15 3.16
N THR A 340 3.89 -9.09 2.71
CA THR A 340 4.08 -8.51 1.38
C THR A 340 4.23 -7.01 1.47
N LEU A 341 5.23 -6.49 0.75
CA LEU A 341 5.52 -5.08 0.63
C LEU A 341 5.76 -4.72 -0.84
N VAL A 342 5.11 -3.67 -1.32
CA VAL A 342 5.39 -3.07 -2.63
C VAL A 342 5.71 -1.60 -2.47
N VAL A 343 6.87 -1.19 -2.97
CA VAL A 343 7.28 0.21 -3.08
C VAL A 343 6.92 0.72 -4.46
N VAL A 344 6.02 1.69 -4.52
CA VAL A 344 5.45 2.25 -5.75
C VAL A 344 5.99 3.66 -5.97
N ARG A 345 6.59 3.93 -7.14
CA ARG A 345 7.11 5.23 -7.56
C ARG A 345 6.51 5.67 -8.89
#